data_AF-A0A356EPW6-F1
#
_entry.id   AF-A0A356EPW6-F1
#
_cell.length_a   1.000
_cell.length_b   1.000
_cell.length_c   1.000
_cell.angle_alpha   90.00
_cell.angle_beta   90.00
_cell.angle_gamma   90.00
#
_symmetry.space_group_name_H-M   'P 1'
#
loop_
_entity.id
_entity.type
_entity.pdbx_description
1 polymer ?
#
loop_
_entity_poly.entity_id
_entity_poly.type
_entity_poly.pdbx_seq_one_letter_code
_entity_poly.pdbx_strand_id
1 'polypeptide(L)'
;MKLTHFTALACMSLLLCSCGPRDEGGSRELGQKQGSCCGGSGSHETAIDAPTPTTGSSDAALSASHEVAAAWAEETLAGLSLKQKIGQMICVQMQGDVAEDSPEFEKLLDLVRNSEIGAMVVYGGSPVETATVLNRFQKESKIPLLMTIDFEGGPGQQLAGATEFPGNMALAAVGTEELT
;
A
#
# COMPACT_ATOMS: atom_id res chain seq x y z
N MET A 1 25.63 -26.51 -33.20
CA MET A 1 24.62 -26.53 -34.29
C MET A 1 23.29 -26.15 -33.64
N LYS A 2 22.90 -24.86 -33.74
CA LYS A 2 21.75 -24.37 -34.55
C LYS A 2 20.47 -25.18 -34.26
N LEU A 3 19.34 -24.62 -33.82
CA LEU A 3 18.68 -23.40 -34.28
C LEU A 3 17.49 -23.04 -33.34
N THR A 4 17.32 -21.74 -33.09
CA THR A 4 16.10 -20.95 -32.80
C THR A 4 14.73 -21.64 -32.67
N HIS A 5 13.87 -21.16 -31.76
CA HIS A 5 12.49 -20.75 -32.07
C HIS A 5 12.05 -19.60 -31.12
N PHE A 6 11.85 -18.45 -31.74
CA PHE A 6 11.13 -17.28 -31.25
C PHE A 6 9.62 -17.58 -31.39
N THR A 7 8.83 -17.36 -30.35
CA THR A 7 7.39 -17.07 -30.52
C THR A 7 6.93 -16.14 -29.41
N ALA A 8 6.79 -14.88 -29.78
CA ALA A 8 5.97 -13.91 -29.07
C ALA A 8 4.49 -14.29 -29.25
N LEU A 9 3.69 -14.25 -28.18
CA LEU A 9 2.24 -14.16 -28.31
C LEU A 9 1.64 -13.22 -27.26
N ALA A 10 1.35 -12.02 -27.77
CA ALA A 10 0.18 -11.18 -27.51
C ALA A 10 -0.30 -10.95 -26.07
N CYS A 11 0.05 -9.74 -25.62
CA CYS A 11 -0.76 -8.82 -24.85
C CYS A 11 -2.19 -8.69 -25.40
N MET A 12 -3.21 -9.09 -24.64
CA MET A 12 -4.59 -8.61 -24.79
C MET A 12 -5.46 -9.00 -23.57
N SER A 13 -5.54 -8.13 -22.56
CA SER A 13 -6.65 -8.15 -21.60
C SER A 13 -7.22 -6.74 -21.50
N LEU A 14 -8.23 -6.51 -22.33
CA LEU A 14 -9.08 -5.33 -22.35
C LEU A 14 -9.93 -5.25 -21.09
N LEU A 15 -10.06 -4.01 -20.61
CA LEU A 15 -11.16 -3.47 -19.80
C LEU A 15 -12.52 -4.03 -20.23
N LEU A 16 -13.31 -4.49 -19.26
CA LEU A 16 -14.76 -4.34 -19.29
C LEU A 16 -15.28 -3.97 -17.88
N CYS A 17 -15.46 -2.66 -17.70
CA CYS A 17 -16.34 -2.08 -16.70
C CYS A 17 -17.78 -2.51 -17.04
N SER A 18 -18.44 -3.25 -16.16
CA SER A 18 -19.88 -3.57 -16.29
C SER A 18 -20.64 -2.80 -15.22
N CYS A 19 -21.14 -1.63 -15.62
CA CYS A 19 -22.17 -0.89 -14.89
C CYS A 19 -23.50 -1.65 -15.06
N GLY A 20 -23.92 -2.37 -14.01
CA GLY A 20 -25.28 -2.93 -13.93
C GLY A 20 -26.25 -1.88 -13.37
N PRO A 21 -27.47 -1.72 -13.95
CA PRO A 21 -28.48 -0.81 -13.43
C PRO A 21 -29.04 -1.31 -12.10
N ARG A 22 -29.18 -0.40 -11.13
CA ARG A 22 -29.83 -0.66 -9.84
C ARG A 22 -31.33 -0.43 -10.02
N ASP A 23 -32.11 -1.51 -9.93
CA ASP A 23 -33.58 -1.50 -10.02
C ASP A 23 -34.20 -0.68 -8.88
N GLU A 24 -35.06 0.26 -9.27
CA GLU A 24 -36.01 0.97 -8.42
C GLU A 24 -37.32 0.17 -8.36
N GLY A 25 -37.82 -0.11 -7.15
CA GLY A 25 -39.25 -0.43 -6.94
C GLY A 25 -39.52 -1.72 -6.17
N GLY A 26 -40.05 -1.57 -4.95
CA GLY A 26 -40.51 -2.69 -4.13
C GLY A 26 -41.16 -2.30 -2.81
N SER A 27 -42.29 -1.61 -2.89
CA SER A 27 -43.16 -1.25 -1.77
C SER A 27 -43.50 -2.44 -0.86
N ARG A 28 -43.27 -2.28 0.45
CA ARG A 28 -44.07 -2.92 1.50
C ARG A 28 -44.25 -1.95 2.67
N GLU A 29 -45.42 -1.31 2.69
CA GLU A 29 -46.01 -0.74 3.91
C GLU A 29 -46.13 -1.83 4.97
N LEU A 30 -45.81 -1.49 6.22
CA LEU A 30 -46.45 -2.03 7.42
C LEU A 30 -46.09 -1.13 8.61
N GLY A 31 -47.11 -0.48 9.19
CA GLY A 31 -47.11 -0.17 10.62
C GLY A 31 -46.95 1.28 11.04
N GLN A 32 -48.06 2.03 10.97
CA GLN A 32 -48.33 3.15 11.86
C GLN A 32 -48.04 2.77 13.33
N LYS A 33 -47.20 3.56 14.01
CA LYS A 33 -47.46 3.96 15.40
C LYS A 33 -47.08 5.42 15.60
N GLN A 34 -48.12 6.21 15.88
CA GLN A 34 -48.03 7.55 16.44
C GLN A 34 -47.43 7.50 17.87
N GLY A 35 -46.62 8.50 18.18
CA GLY A 35 -46.17 8.88 19.52
C GLY A 35 -45.28 10.10 19.34
N SER A 36 -45.82 11.32 19.29
CA SER A 36 -46.14 12.16 20.45
C SER A 36 -44.97 12.25 21.43
N CYS A 37 -44.26 13.37 21.42
CA CYS A 37 -44.20 14.34 22.52
C CYS A 37 -42.96 15.23 22.39
N CYS A 38 -43.20 16.55 22.35
CA CYS A 38 -42.18 17.55 22.61
C CYS A 38 -41.72 17.48 24.07
N GLY A 39 -40.44 17.80 24.31
CA GLY A 39 -39.98 18.49 25.51
C GLY A 39 -39.09 17.70 26.48
N GLY A 40 -37.90 18.25 26.76
CA GLY A 40 -37.21 18.01 28.03
C GLY A 40 -35.71 17.73 27.95
N SER A 41 -34.92 18.79 28.04
CA SER A 41 -33.66 18.94 28.80
C SER A 41 -32.97 17.68 29.36
N GLY A 42 -31.71 17.48 28.98
CA GLY A 42 -30.80 16.55 29.65
C GLY A 42 -29.43 16.53 28.98
N SER A 43 -28.61 17.52 29.27
CA SER A 43 -27.19 17.55 28.92
C SER A 43 -26.44 16.43 29.63
N HIS A 44 -26.01 15.43 28.86
CA HIS A 44 -24.86 14.60 29.20
C HIS A 44 -24.17 14.15 27.91
N GLU A 45 -23.47 15.09 27.26
CA GLU A 45 -22.35 14.74 26.40
C GLU A 45 -21.21 14.30 27.30
N THR A 46 -21.01 12.99 27.46
CA THR A 46 -19.75 12.46 27.97
C THR A 46 -18.78 12.51 26.81
N ALA A 47 -18.05 13.62 26.69
CA ALA A 47 -16.90 13.71 25.80
C ALA A 47 -15.93 12.58 26.14
N ILE A 48 -15.76 11.65 25.21
CA ILE A 48 -14.62 10.73 25.20
C ILE A 48 -13.39 11.57 24.88
N ASP A 49 -12.65 11.92 25.93
CA ASP A 49 -11.39 12.63 25.86
C ASP A 49 -10.41 11.77 25.02
N ALA A 50 -10.09 12.25 23.82
CA ALA A 50 -9.11 11.60 22.97
C ALA A 50 -7.75 11.67 23.69
N PRO A 51 -7.03 10.55 23.87
CA PRO A 51 -5.74 10.58 24.53
C PRO A 51 -4.82 11.53 23.77
N THR A 52 -4.38 12.58 24.44
CA THR A 52 -3.39 13.53 23.92
C THR A 52 -2.16 12.74 23.50
N PRO A 53 -1.64 12.89 22.27
CA PRO A 53 -0.43 12.20 21.86
C PRO A 53 0.70 12.69 22.75
N THR A 54 1.14 11.81 23.66
CA THR A 54 2.34 12.05 24.45
C THR A 54 3.50 12.15 23.47
N THR A 55 4.07 13.34 23.38
CA THR A 55 5.29 13.62 22.61
C THR A 55 6.46 12.88 23.24
N GLY A 56 6.52 11.57 23.04
CA GLY A 56 7.71 10.75 23.21
C GLY A 56 8.58 10.89 21.98
N SER A 57 9.16 12.08 21.77
CA SER A 57 10.24 12.28 20.80
C SER A 57 11.50 11.63 21.37
N SER A 58 11.65 10.31 21.22
CA SER A 58 12.97 9.71 21.32
C SER A 58 13.65 9.91 19.98
N ASP A 59 14.69 10.75 19.99
CA ASP A 59 15.63 11.02 18.90
C ASP A 59 16.38 9.75 18.45
N ALA A 60 15.66 8.75 17.94
CA ALA A 60 16.24 7.80 17.02
C ALA A 60 16.35 8.56 15.69
N ALA A 61 17.52 9.14 15.41
CA ALA A 61 17.79 9.73 14.10
C ALA A 61 17.58 8.63 13.05
N LEU A 62 16.41 8.65 12.40
CA LEU A 62 15.96 7.66 11.41
C LEU A 62 16.77 7.72 10.09
N SER A 63 17.82 8.53 10.02
CA SER A 63 18.67 8.63 8.84
C SER A 63 20.13 8.73 9.24
N ALA A 64 20.93 7.82 8.70
CA ALA A 64 22.38 7.97 8.69
C ALA A 64 22.76 9.25 7.93
N SER A 65 23.92 9.84 8.23
CA SER A 65 24.44 10.95 7.42
C SER A 65 24.68 10.48 5.98
N HIS A 66 24.67 11.42 5.03
CA HIS A 66 24.96 11.12 3.62
C HIS A 66 26.27 10.36 3.45
N GLU A 67 27.32 10.74 4.19
CA GLU A 67 28.63 10.08 4.14
C GLU A 67 28.56 8.61 4.59
N VAL A 68 27.83 8.33 5.69
CA VAL A 68 27.65 6.97 6.19
C VAL A 68 26.81 6.13 5.21
N ALA A 69 25.74 6.71 4.66
CA ALA A 69 24.89 6.03 3.67
C ALA A 69 25.66 5.72 2.37
N ALA A 70 26.47 6.65 1.89
CA ALA A 70 27.30 6.47 0.69
C ALA A 70 28.35 5.38 0.91
N ALA A 71 29.06 5.39 2.05
CA ALA A 71 30.04 4.36 2.39
C ALA A 71 29.39 2.96 2.46
N TRP A 72 28.23 2.84 3.10
CA TRP A 72 27.48 1.57 3.14
C TRP A 72 27.07 1.09 1.75
N ALA A 73 26.60 2.00 0.89
CA ALA A 73 26.18 1.66 -0.46
C ALA A 73 27.36 1.19 -1.31
N GLU A 74 28.50 1.88 -1.23
CA GLU A 74 29.74 1.52 -1.95
C GLU A 74 30.28 0.15 -1.49
N GLU A 75 30.36 -0.08 -0.17
CA GLU A 75 30.81 -1.35 0.40
C GLU A 75 29.87 -2.49 0.01
N THR A 76 28.56 -2.30 0.17
CA THR A 76 27.55 -3.31 -0.19
C THR A 76 27.66 -3.64 -1.68
N LEU A 77 27.68 -2.63 -2.56
CA LEU A 77 27.75 -2.81 -4.01
C LEU A 77 29.05 -3.49 -4.45
N ALA A 78 30.18 -3.22 -3.79
CA ALA A 78 31.46 -3.87 -4.06
C ALA A 78 31.41 -5.38 -3.76
N GLY A 79 30.65 -5.79 -2.74
CA GLY A 79 30.48 -7.19 -2.34
C GLY A 79 29.53 -8.02 -3.23
N LEU A 80 28.75 -7.40 -4.11
CA LEU A 80 27.75 -8.11 -4.92
C LEU A 80 28.34 -8.74 -6.18
N SER A 81 27.93 -9.98 -6.46
CA SER A 81 28.11 -10.59 -7.77
C SER A 81 27.28 -9.87 -8.84
N LEU A 82 27.62 -10.07 -10.12
CA LEU A 82 26.88 -9.47 -11.24
C LEU A 82 25.39 -9.85 -11.22
N LYS A 83 25.06 -11.11 -10.89
CA LYS A 83 23.67 -11.57 -10.80
C LYS A 83 22.90 -10.78 -9.73
N GLN A 84 23.50 -10.56 -8.57
CA GLN A 84 22.87 -9.81 -7.47
C GLN A 84 22.70 -8.34 -7.84
N LYS A 85 23.69 -7.73 -8.51
CA LYS A 85 23.57 -6.35 -9.03
C LYS A 85 22.39 -6.21 -10.00
N ILE A 86 22.19 -7.21 -10.88
CA ILE A 86 21.03 -7.25 -11.77
C ILE A 86 19.73 -7.37 -10.96
N GLY A 87 19.69 -8.26 -9.95
CA GLY A 87 18.54 -8.41 -9.05
C GLY A 87 18.13 -7.09 -8.39
N GLN A 88 19.10 -6.31 -7.91
CA GLN A 88 18.85 -5.01 -7.28
C GLN A 88 18.23 -3.96 -8.21
N MET A 89 18.26 -4.16 -9.53
CA MET A 89 17.60 -3.29 -10.51
C MET A 89 16.17 -3.70 -10.85
N ILE A 90 15.69 -4.84 -10.32
CA ILE A 90 14.37 -5.37 -10.62
C ILE A 90 13.38 -4.96 -9.52
N CYS A 91 12.26 -4.38 -9.95
CA CYS A 91 11.09 -4.11 -9.12
C CYS A 91 9.95 -5.05 -9.52
N VAL A 92 9.34 -5.72 -8.54
CA VAL A 92 8.27 -6.71 -8.77
C VAL A 92 6.97 -6.26 -8.13
N GLN A 93 5.86 -6.45 -8.83
CA GLN A 93 4.54 -6.19 -8.30
C GLN A 93 4.09 -7.25 -7.29
N MET A 94 3.43 -6.82 -6.21
CA MET A 94 2.76 -7.69 -5.25
C MET A 94 1.43 -7.09 -4.78
N GLN A 95 0.51 -7.96 -4.36
CA GLN A 95 -0.70 -7.55 -3.69
C GLN A 95 -0.47 -7.42 -2.18
N GLY A 96 -0.99 -6.36 -1.54
CA GLY A 96 -0.80 -6.08 -0.11
C GLY A 96 -1.54 -7.05 0.84
N ASP A 97 -2.45 -7.87 0.33
CA ASP A 97 -3.23 -8.89 1.04
C ASP A 97 -2.95 -10.31 0.51
N VAL A 98 -1.80 -10.51 -0.16
CA VAL A 98 -1.40 -11.85 -0.64
C VAL A 98 -1.31 -12.84 0.52
N ALA A 99 -2.04 -13.95 0.42
CA ALA A 99 -2.08 -14.98 1.45
C ALA A 99 -0.74 -15.74 1.53
N GLU A 100 -0.21 -15.95 2.73
CA GLU A 100 1.10 -16.58 2.94
C GLU A 100 1.19 -18.02 2.40
N ASP A 101 0.08 -18.75 2.33
CA ASP A 101 0.00 -20.11 1.81
C ASP A 101 -0.29 -20.18 0.30
N SER A 102 -0.37 -19.02 -0.37
CA SER A 102 -0.65 -18.95 -1.79
C SER A 102 0.59 -19.30 -2.64
N PRO A 103 0.40 -19.92 -3.83
CA PRO A 103 1.48 -20.11 -4.79
C PRO A 103 2.14 -18.80 -5.25
N GLU A 104 1.40 -17.70 -5.21
CA GLU A 104 1.91 -16.37 -5.54
C GLU A 104 2.90 -15.88 -4.49
N PHE A 105 2.57 -16.04 -3.20
CA PHE A 105 3.47 -15.70 -2.09
C PHE A 105 4.79 -16.46 -2.19
N GLU A 106 4.74 -17.77 -2.43
CA GLU A 106 5.94 -18.60 -2.59
C GLU A 106 6.78 -18.17 -3.79
N LYS A 107 6.15 -17.78 -4.90
CA LYS A 107 6.86 -17.22 -6.06
C LYS A 107 7.54 -15.90 -5.73
N LEU A 108 6.87 -15.00 -5.02
CA LEU A 108 7.47 -13.73 -4.57
C LEU A 108 8.64 -13.99 -3.62
N LEU A 109 8.50 -14.95 -2.71
CA LEU A 109 9.55 -15.35 -1.78
C LEU A 109 10.76 -15.96 -2.49
N ASP A 110 10.56 -16.74 -3.55
CA ASP A 110 11.64 -17.23 -4.42
C ASP A 110 12.39 -16.07 -5.10
N LEU A 111 11.67 -15.06 -5.60
CA LEU A 111 12.29 -13.87 -6.18
C LEU A 111 13.13 -13.09 -5.15
N VAL A 112 12.63 -12.94 -3.93
CA VAL A 112 13.37 -12.30 -2.83
C VAL A 112 14.63 -13.10 -2.46
N ARG A 113 14.50 -14.42 -2.25
CA ARG A 113 15.61 -15.27 -1.75
C ARG A 113 16.65 -15.62 -2.80
N ASN A 114 16.20 -16.00 -4.01
CA ASN A 114 17.05 -16.62 -5.03
C ASN A 114 17.41 -15.68 -6.18
N SER A 115 16.53 -14.72 -6.48
CA SER A 115 16.80 -13.67 -7.48
C SER A 115 17.33 -12.38 -6.86
N GLU A 116 17.20 -12.22 -5.53
CA GLU A 116 17.70 -11.07 -4.76
C GLU A 116 17.25 -9.74 -5.38
N ILE A 117 15.93 -9.63 -5.62
CA ILE A 117 15.31 -8.42 -6.15
C ILE A 117 15.56 -7.21 -5.24
N GLY A 118 15.61 -6.02 -5.82
CA GLY A 118 15.88 -4.77 -5.08
C GLY A 118 14.64 -4.07 -4.55
N ALA A 119 13.52 -4.21 -5.25
CA ALA A 119 12.30 -3.46 -4.92
C ALA A 119 11.02 -4.27 -5.14
N MET A 120 9.96 -3.86 -4.44
CA MET A 120 8.61 -4.39 -4.63
C MET A 120 7.61 -3.24 -4.65
N VAL A 121 6.69 -3.28 -5.61
CA VAL A 121 5.57 -2.33 -5.70
C VAL A 121 4.29 -2.98 -5.19
N VAL A 122 3.65 -2.34 -4.22
CA VAL A 122 2.47 -2.85 -3.51
C VAL A 122 1.19 -2.26 -4.11
N TYR A 123 0.19 -3.10 -4.31
CA TYR A 123 -1.17 -2.71 -4.68
C TYR A 123 -2.18 -3.31 -3.72
N GLY A 124 -3.19 -2.54 -3.33
CA GLY A 124 -4.30 -3.05 -2.51
C GLY A 124 -3.92 -3.49 -1.08
N GLY A 125 -4.88 -4.16 -0.43
CA GLY A 125 -4.77 -4.67 0.94
C GLY A 125 -5.24 -3.69 2.02
N SER A 126 -5.13 -4.09 3.28
CA SER A 126 -5.34 -3.21 4.44
C SER A 126 -4.01 -2.84 5.10
N PRO A 127 -3.92 -1.72 5.86
CA PRO A 127 -2.66 -1.30 6.48
C PRO A 127 -1.96 -2.38 7.32
N VAL A 128 -2.73 -3.17 8.07
CA VAL A 128 -2.19 -4.20 8.97
C VAL A 128 -1.73 -5.44 8.19
N GLU A 129 -2.53 -5.89 7.21
CA GLU A 129 -2.18 -7.04 6.37
C GLU A 129 -0.94 -6.75 5.54
N THR A 130 -0.92 -5.57 4.89
CA THR A 130 0.22 -5.12 4.10
C THR A 130 1.47 -5.07 4.98
N ALA A 131 1.43 -4.37 6.13
CA ALA A 131 2.59 -4.31 7.02
C ALA A 131 3.09 -5.71 7.45
N THR A 132 2.18 -6.67 7.68
CA THR A 132 2.54 -8.05 8.02
C THR A 132 3.31 -8.73 6.90
N VAL A 133 2.80 -8.66 5.67
CA VAL A 133 3.43 -9.25 4.48
C VAL A 133 4.76 -8.57 4.15
N LEU A 134 4.84 -7.23 4.20
CA LEU A 134 6.10 -6.52 3.94
C LEU A 134 7.18 -6.91 4.96
N ASN A 135 6.83 -6.99 6.25
CA ASN A 135 7.74 -7.45 7.29
C ASN A 135 8.22 -8.88 7.05
N ARG A 136 7.37 -9.74 6.48
CA ARG A 136 7.74 -11.10 6.14
C ARG A 136 8.77 -11.14 5.02
N PHE A 137 8.59 -10.37 3.94
CA PHE A 137 9.57 -10.29 2.85
C PHE A 137 10.89 -9.62 3.29
N GLN A 138 10.82 -8.56 4.09
CA GLN A 138 12.02 -7.88 4.61
C GLN A 138 12.89 -8.81 5.47
N LYS A 139 12.28 -9.68 6.28
CA LYS A 139 13.02 -10.69 7.09
C LYS A 139 13.76 -11.71 6.24
N GLU A 140 13.32 -11.93 5.01
CA GLU A 140 13.84 -12.95 4.10
C GLU A 140 14.85 -12.37 3.11
N SER A 141 14.90 -11.03 3.00
CA SER A 141 15.85 -10.33 2.14
C SER A 141 17.20 -10.12 2.84
N LYS A 142 18.29 -10.30 2.09
CA LYS A 142 19.65 -10.03 2.58
C LYS A 142 19.99 -8.53 2.59
N ILE A 143 19.48 -7.80 1.60
CA ILE A 143 19.59 -6.35 1.46
C ILE A 143 18.17 -5.78 1.65
N PRO A 144 17.95 -4.74 2.46
CA PRO A 144 16.61 -4.19 2.67
C PRO A 144 15.91 -3.87 1.34
N LEU A 145 14.71 -4.41 1.15
CA LEU A 145 13.92 -4.18 -0.05
C LEU A 145 13.39 -2.76 -0.06
N LEU A 146 13.44 -2.10 -1.22
CA LEU A 146 12.72 -0.85 -1.42
C LEU A 146 11.23 -1.16 -1.65
N MET A 147 10.39 -0.80 -0.69
CA MET A 147 8.93 -0.95 -0.82
C MET A 147 8.35 0.32 -1.42
N THR A 148 7.68 0.20 -2.56
CA THR A 148 7.09 1.32 -3.29
C THR A 148 5.58 1.16 -3.39
N ILE A 149 4.85 2.27 -3.43
CA ILE A 149 3.39 2.29 -3.55
C ILE A 149 2.94 3.64 -4.11
N ASP A 150 1.88 3.64 -4.91
CA ASP A 150 1.36 4.84 -5.56
C ASP A 150 0.33 5.54 -4.65
N PHE A 151 0.81 6.42 -3.75
CA PHE A 151 0.01 7.21 -2.80
C PHE A 151 -0.29 8.65 -3.28
N GLU A 152 -0.57 8.82 -4.57
CA GLU A 152 -0.86 10.14 -5.16
C GLU A 152 -2.19 10.75 -4.70
N GLY A 153 -3.21 9.92 -4.41
CA GLY A 153 -4.49 10.31 -3.80
C GLY A 153 -4.54 10.02 -2.30
N GLY A 154 -3.39 9.97 -1.62
CA GLY A 154 -3.28 9.55 -0.22
C GLY A 154 -3.32 8.03 -0.01
N PRO A 155 -3.04 7.55 1.21
CA PRO A 155 -2.92 6.12 1.49
C PRO A 155 -4.19 5.30 1.19
N GLY A 156 -5.37 5.91 1.35
CA GLY A 156 -6.67 5.29 1.10
C GLY A 156 -6.92 4.91 -0.35
N GLN A 157 -6.17 5.48 -1.30
CA GLN A 157 -6.24 5.09 -2.72
C GLN A 157 -5.82 3.62 -2.93
N GLN A 158 -4.88 3.13 -2.13
CA GLN A 158 -4.36 1.76 -2.26
C GLN A 158 -4.73 0.89 -1.06
N LEU A 159 -4.73 1.43 0.17
CA LEU A 159 -4.94 0.67 1.40
C LEU A 159 -6.35 0.88 1.94
N ALA A 160 -7.14 -0.19 1.94
CA ALA A 160 -8.50 -0.17 2.44
C ALA A 160 -8.54 0.25 3.93
N GLY A 161 -9.34 1.28 4.23
CA GLY A 161 -9.49 1.82 5.58
C GLY A 161 -8.46 2.89 5.97
N ALA A 162 -7.54 3.26 5.07
CA ALA A 162 -6.65 4.41 5.27
C ALA A 162 -7.28 5.73 4.76
N THR A 163 -6.63 6.85 5.06
CA THR A 163 -7.14 8.18 4.67
C THR A 163 -6.95 8.44 3.18
N GLU A 164 -8.03 8.81 2.49
CA GLU A 164 -8.01 9.26 1.10
C GLU A 164 -7.90 10.79 1.03
N PHE A 165 -7.10 11.30 0.10
CA PHE A 165 -6.89 12.72 -0.14
C PHE A 165 -7.53 13.16 -1.46
N PRO A 166 -7.88 14.45 -1.61
CA PRO A 166 -8.27 15.00 -2.89
C PRO A 166 -7.15 14.83 -3.93
N GLY A 167 -7.49 14.58 -5.19
CA GLY A 167 -6.50 14.49 -6.25
C GLY A 167 -5.74 15.81 -6.49
N ASN A 168 -4.58 15.73 -7.14
CA ASN A 168 -3.64 16.85 -7.33
C ASN A 168 -4.27 18.13 -7.90
N MET A 169 -5.32 18.02 -8.73
CA MET A 169 -6.03 19.20 -9.25
C MET A 169 -6.80 19.96 -8.15
N ALA A 170 -7.42 19.25 -7.21
CA ALA A 170 -8.12 19.87 -6.09
C ALA A 170 -7.12 20.49 -5.10
N LEU A 171 -5.99 19.81 -4.85
CA LEU A 171 -4.88 20.36 -4.06
C LEU A 171 -4.33 21.65 -4.67
N ALA A 172 -4.08 21.67 -5.99
CA ALA A 172 -3.63 22.87 -6.69
C ALA A 172 -4.64 24.04 -6.64
N ALA A 173 -5.95 23.75 -6.63
CA ALA A 173 -7.00 24.76 -6.57
C ALA A 173 -7.07 25.49 -5.21
N VAL A 174 -6.48 24.94 -4.15
CA VAL A 174 -6.40 25.60 -2.84
C VAL A 174 -5.50 26.84 -2.91
N GLY A 175 -4.46 26.83 -3.75
CA GLY A 175 -3.57 27.98 -3.95
C GLY A 175 -2.64 28.29 -2.79
N THR A 176 -2.30 27.30 -1.95
CA THR A 176 -1.35 27.41 -0.83
C THR A 176 -0.48 26.17 -0.72
N GLU A 177 0.82 26.35 -0.44
CA GLU A 177 1.78 25.25 -0.23
C GLU A 177 1.67 24.60 1.16
N GLU A 178 0.93 25.21 2.09
CA GLU A 178 0.75 24.65 3.43
C GLU A 178 -0.05 23.33 3.42
N LEU A 179 -0.84 23.11 2.36
CA LEU A 179 -1.72 21.94 2.20
C LEU A 179 -1.36 21.08 0.97
N THR A 180 -0.23 21.34 0.31
CA THR A 180 0.24 20.60 -0.88
C THR A 180 1.69 20.17 -0.71
#